data_AF-A0A0D2BQQ9-F1
#
_entry.id   AF-A0A0D2BQQ9-F1
#
_cell.length_a   1.000
_cell.length_b   1.000
_cell.length_c   1.000
_cell.angle_alpha   90.00
_cell.angle_beta   90.00
_cell.angle_gamma   90.00
#
_symmetry.space_group_name_H-M   'P 1'
#
loop_
_entity.id
_entity.type
_entity.pdbx_description
1 polymer ?
#
loop_
_entity_poly.entity_id
_entity_poly.type
_entity_poly.pdbx_seq_one_letter_code
_entity_poly.pdbx_strand_id
1 'polypeptide(L)'
;MGVVDTSSEDLDDETHHAVADGNDGEAPWLRALRQQESNNALARTPVDSMRRDLFSAYPPVAGRPSMESIDEYVYTFTKEELCLHITPGMEHPTLSVMVPMAMQDPALFKCLVTAAQSLFEWRRSPNPNQPQRSRALILAQNDALKALRKRLAKPGAQYDDGLIVSVVHLMTADSSARDVQALKMHLKGVKQIIALRGGLTDSTVHLALRGQMATTEFYMALGQYLHITPEDLSAVPMQPINYVGHPFPPDVCDYVAKMPPGIAEAALTGQLSVRCMKILSELAQWAPLVDRTDVVLPGEEATAKYSRLYCKPREFARDAMTLCLDLKRAKIPPGLEHVTMLGLAAIIRHLSGNQRTDFFDHLLLTALFANVKAIDTPSVAESEVIIWVVLVIKWRTQSGGMLQKSDELLEYALKSFPATGTWKGMTKICRKFWWFGRFEAEWKITWQRGVDKMVQQWNEERKLQSAKRGRIDHQQQHKP
;
A
#
# COMPACT_ATOMS: atom_id res chain seq x y z
N MET A 1 -3.58 41.48 -65.72
CA MET A 1 -3.76 42.89 -66.12
C MET A 1 -4.67 43.51 -65.09
N GLY A 2 -4.16 44.49 -64.36
CA GLY A 2 -4.93 45.22 -63.35
C GLY A 2 -5.75 46.35 -63.98
N VAL A 3 -6.11 47.31 -63.11
CA VAL A 3 -6.90 48.55 -63.28
C VAL A 3 -8.30 48.35 -62.65
N VAL A 4 -8.56 48.75 -61.40
CA VAL A 4 -8.73 50.14 -60.85
C VAL A 4 -9.91 50.82 -61.57
N ASP A 5 -10.87 51.54 -61.01
CA ASP A 5 -11.39 51.94 -59.69
C ASP A 5 -12.50 52.98 -60.03
N THR A 6 -13.22 53.47 -59.02
CA THR A 6 -14.03 54.71 -58.98
C THR A 6 -15.44 54.63 -59.60
N SER A 7 -16.54 55.12 -59.00
CA SER A 7 -16.78 55.91 -57.78
C SER A 7 -18.29 56.21 -57.63
N SER A 8 -18.66 56.71 -56.43
CA SER A 8 -19.84 57.55 -56.05
C SER A 8 -21.19 56.83 -55.86
N GLU A 9 -21.67 56.69 -54.61
CA GLU A 9 -22.62 57.61 -53.90
C GLU A 9 -24.05 57.46 -54.47
N ASP A 10 -25.14 57.22 -53.75
CA ASP A 10 -25.55 57.49 -52.37
C ASP A 10 -26.78 56.60 -52.02
N LEU A 11 -27.21 56.72 -50.75
CA LEU A 11 -28.57 56.56 -50.21
C LEU A 11 -28.82 55.32 -49.32
N ASP A 12 -28.66 55.59 -48.02
CA ASP A 12 -29.51 55.20 -46.89
C ASP A 12 -30.66 54.22 -47.17
N ASP A 13 -30.70 53.10 -46.44
CA ASP A 13 -31.85 52.87 -45.55
C ASP A 13 -31.50 51.90 -44.42
N GLU A 14 -32.01 52.23 -43.24
CA GLU A 14 -31.85 51.51 -41.99
C GLU A 14 -32.52 50.13 -42.06
N THR A 15 -31.91 49.09 -41.50
CA THR A 15 -32.66 48.13 -40.66
C THR A 15 -31.74 47.21 -39.86
N HIS A 16 -31.95 47.27 -38.55
CA HIS A 16 -31.40 46.42 -37.50
C HIS A 16 -31.30 44.93 -37.86
N HIS A 17 -30.11 44.35 -37.71
CA HIS A 17 -29.97 42.92 -37.43
C HIS A 17 -29.17 42.68 -36.15
N ALA A 18 -29.91 42.17 -35.16
CA ALA A 18 -29.42 41.68 -33.90
C ALA A 18 -28.50 40.46 -34.10
N VAL A 19 -27.42 40.48 -33.33
CA VAL A 19 -26.51 39.35 -33.07
C VAL A 19 -27.33 38.23 -32.43
N ALA A 20 -27.40 37.07 -33.09
CA ALA A 20 -27.93 35.84 -32.52
C ALA A 20 -26.80 34.80 -32.43
N ASP A 21 -26.67 34.25 -31.22
CA ASP A 21 -25.73 33.23 -30.76
C ASP A 21 -25.54 32.07 -31.73
N GLY A 22 -24.30 31.88 -32.18
CA GLY A 22 -23.85 30.67 -32.86
C GLY A 22 -23.44 29.60 -31.85
N ASN A 23 -24.41 28.82 -31.34
CA ASN A 23 -24.12 27.58 -30.60
C ASN A 23 -24.95 26.36 -31.05
N ASP A 24 -25.54 26.40 -32.24
CA ASP A 24 -26.39 25.33 -32.77
C ASP A 24 -25.73 24.48 -33.88
N GLY A 25 -24.40 24.36 -33.86
CA GLY A 25 -23.64 23.54 -34.82
C GLY A 25 -23.17 22.19 -34.30
N GLU A 26 -23.32 21.90 -33.00
CA GLU A 26 -22.67 20.71 -32.42
C GLU A 26 -23.56 19.48 -32.53
N ALA A 27 -23.08 18.48 -33.30
CA ALA A 27 -23.80 17.25 -33.58
C ALA A 27 -24.19 16.51 -32.28
N PRO A 28 -25.42 15.96 -32.18
CA PRO A 28 -25.92 15.33 -30.96
C PRO A 28 -25.01 14.23 -30.38
N TRP A 29 -24.29 13.51 -31.23
CA TRP A 29 -23.34 12.48 -30.81
C TRP A 29 -22.06 13.05 -30.17
N LEU A 30 -21.61 14.24 -30.57
CA LEU A 30 -20.50 14.95 -29.92
C LEU A 30 -20.91 15.46 -28.53
N ARG A 31 -22.14 15.95 -28.38
CA ARG A 31 -22.72 16.28 -27.06
C ARG A 31 -22.82 15.06 -26.16
N ALA A 32 -23.26 13.91 -26.69
CA ALA A 32 -23.32 12.66 -25.94
C ALA A 32 -21.93 12.15 -25.52
N LEU A 33 -20.92 12.26 -26.39
CA LEU A 33 -19.52 11.92 -26.06
C LEU A 33 -18.96 12.84 -24.97
N ARG A 34 -19.17 14.16 -25.07
CA ARG A 34 -18.75 15.11 -24.02
C ARG A 34 -19.51 14.90 -22.71
N GLN A 35 -20.80 14.56 -22.75
CA GLN A 35 -21.55 14.21 -21.54
C GLN A 35 -21.05 12.90 -20.91
N GLN A 36 -20.66 11.92 -21.72
CA GLN A 36 -20.07 10.68 -21.22
C GLN A 36 -18.65 10.90 -20.68
N GLU A 37 -17.84 11.77 -21.28
CA GLU A 37 -16.51 12.17 -20.78
C GLU A 37 -16.61 13.03 -19.53
N SER A 38 -17.60 13.92 -19.45
CA SER A 38 -17.96 14.72 -18.27
C SER A 38 -18.40 13.85 -17.09
N ASN A 39 -19.25 12.85 -17.35
CA ASN A 39 -19.68 11.88 -16.34
C ASN A 39 -18.57 10.90 -15.93
N ASN A 40 -17.55 10.72 -16.76
CA ASN A 40 -16.37 9.90 -16.50
C ASN A 40 -15.13 10.74 -16.14
N ALA A 41 -15.32 12.01 -15.76
CA ALA A 41 -14.22 12.89 -15.42
C ALA A 41 -13.44 12.33 -14.21
N LEU A 42 -12.20 11.96 -14.46
CA LEU A 42 -11.27 11.46 -13.45
C LEU A 42 -11.00 12.56 -12.41
N ALA A 43 -11.11 12.22 -11.13
CA ALA A 43 -10.88 13.16 -10.04
C ALA A 43 -9.41 13.62 -9.97
N ARG A 44 -9.18 14.89 -9.61
CA ARG A 44 -7.82 15.38 -9.35
C ARG A 44 -7.26 14.77 -8.05
N THR A 45 -5.96 14.50 -8.06
CA THR A 45 -5.19 13.91 -6.97
C THR A 45 -4.08 14.88 -6.51
N PRO A 46 -3.50 14.67 -5.31
CA PRO A 46 -2.32 15.44 -4.87
C PRO A 46 -1.11 15.33 -5.81
N VAL A 47 -1.07 14.32 -6.69
CA VAL A 47 -0.01 14.16 -7.69
C VAL A 47 -0.15 15.19 -8.82
N ASP A 48 -1.37 15.69 -9.08
CA ASP A 48 -1.66 16.65 -10.15
C ASP A 48 -1.21 18.08 -9.81
N SER A 49 -1.16 18.46 -8.52
CA SER A 49 -0.83 19.83 -8.10
C SER A 49 0.65 20.21 -8.23
N MET A 50 1.52 19.21 -8.38
CA MET A 50 2.98 19.37 -8.43
C MET A 50 3.54 19.26 -9.86
N ARG A 51 2.70 18.99 -10.87
CA ARG A 51 3.16 18.67 -12.23
C ARG A 51 2.59 19.67 -13.23
N ARG A 52 3.47 20.25 -14.07
CA ARG A 52 3.06 20.82 -15.34
C ARG A 52 3.01 19.68 -16.33
N ASP A 53 1.88 19.50 -17.00
CA ASP A 53 1.77 18.53 -18.10
C ASP A 53 2.70 18.99 -19.24
N LEU A 54 3.90 18.39 -19.31
CA LEU A 54 4.89 18.63 -20.35
C LEU A 54 4.40 18.16 -21.74
N PHE A 55 3.33 17.36 -21.78
CA PHE A 55 2.72 16.84 -23.00
C PHE A 55 1.38 17.50 -23.35
N SER A 56 0.94 18.51 -22.58
CA SER A 56 -0.30 19.29 -22.84
C SER A 56 -0.32 19.97 -24.22
N ALA A 57 0.86 20.13 -24.83
CA ALA A 57 1.02 20.65 -26.18
C ALA A 57 0.73 19.63 -27.30
N TYR A 58 0.57 18.34 -26.98
CA TYR A 58 0.26 17.29 -27.96
C TYR A 58 -1.25 17.00 -28.01
N PRO A 59 -1.86 16.89 -29.20
CA PRO A 59 -3.27 16.52 -29.31
C PRO A 59 -3.53 15.16 -28.65
N PRO A 60 -4.53 15.03 -27.75
CA PRO A 60 -4.88 13.74 -27.20
C PRO A 60 -5.33 12.80 -28.33
N VAL A 61 -4.65 11.66 -28.47
CA VAL A 61 -5.05 10.64 -29.45
C VAL A 61 -6.15 9.79 -28.82
N ALA A 62 -7.39 10.05 -29.24
CA ALA A 62 -8.57 9.33 -28.75
C ALA A 62 -8.35 7.80 -28.79
N GLY A 63 -8.62 7.14 -27.66
CA GLY A 63 -8.52 5.68 -27.53
C GLY A 63 -7.13 5.12 -27.22
N ARG A 64 -6.12 5.96 -26.93
CA ARG A 64 -4.80 5.52 -26.44
C ARG A 64 -4.63 5.82 -24.94
N PRO A 65 -3.87 4.98 -24.19
CA PRO A 65 -3.45 5.31 -22.83
C PRO A 65 -2.71 6.64 -22.77
N SER A 66 -2.91 7.41 -21.70
CA SER A 66 -2.26 8.71 -21.54
C SER A 66 -0.77 8.52 -21.21
N MET A 67 0.09 9.35 -21.80
CA MET A 67 1.52 9.39 -21.40
C MET A 67 1.69 9.84 -19.94
N GLU A 68 0.72 10.60 -19.42
CA GLU A 68 0.65 10.98 -18.01
C GLU A 68 0.57 9.75 -17.09
N SER A 69 -0.03 8.65 -17.56
CA SER A 69 -0.13 7.42 -16.77
C SER A 69 1.23 6.79 -16.50
N ILE A 70 2.13 6.78 -17.49
CA ILE A 70 3.50 6.26 -17.36
C ILE A 70 4.33 7.21 -16.51
N ASP A 71 4.21 8.51 -16.75
CA ASP A 71 4.90 9.55 -16.00
C ASP A 71 4.51 9.50 -14.51
N GLU A 72 3.23 9.31 -14.19
CA GLU A 72 2.75 9.06 -12.82
C GLU A 72 3.19 7.72 -12.25
N TYR A 73 3.20 6.66 -13.06
CA TYR A 73 3.73 5.38 -12.64
C TYR A 73 5.16 5.54 -12.14
N VAL A 74 6.03 6.16 -12.93
CA VAL A 74 7.42 6.44 -12.56
C VAL A 74 7.50 7.27 -11.28
N TYR A 75 6.80 8.41 -11.24
CA TYR A 75 6.81 9.30 -10.08
C TYR A 75 6.35 8.62 -8.79
N THR A 76 5.31 7.79 -8.87
CA THR A 76 4.78 7.03 -7.72
C THR A 76 5.85 6.14 -7.13
N PHE A 77 6.55 5.35 -7.96
CA PHE A 77 7.57 4.41 -7.50
C PHE A 77 8.84 5.12 -7.04
N THR A 78 9.20 6.27 -7.63
CA THR A 78 10.34 7.09 -7.16
C THR A 78 10.11 7.62 -5.74
N LYS A 79 8.84 7.81 -5.35
CA LYS A 79 8.42 8.30 -4.03
C LYS A 79 7.83 7.21 -3.14
N GLU A 80 7.95 5.93 -3.53
CA GLU A 80 7.51 4.83 -2.68
C GLU A 80 8.53 4.64 -1.55
N GLU A 81 8.04 4.66 -0.30
CA GLU A 81 8.85 4.28 0.83
C GLU A 81 8.75 2.77 1.02
N LEU A 82 9.91 2.11 1.05
CA LEU A 82 10.02 0.71 1.44
C LEU A 82 9.81 0.58 2.96
N CYS A 83 10.12 -0.61 3.49
CA CYS A 83 10.10 -0.85 4.92
C CYS A 83 10.88 0.22 5.70
N LEU A 84 10.29 0.76 6.78
CA LEU A 84 10.91 1.74 7.70
C LEU A 84 11.36 3.07 7.07
N HIS A 85 10.50 3.68 6.22
CA HIS A 85 10.76 4.99 5.57
C HIS A 85 11.99 5.03 4.66
N ILE A 86 12.45 3.88 4.16
CA ILE A 86 13.58 3.84 3.23
C ILE A 86 13.09 4.15 1.82
N THR A 87 13.54 5.27 1.24
CA THR A 87 13.14 5.70 -0.11
C THR A 87 14.28 5.49 -1.11
N PRO A 88 14.18 4.49 -2.01
CA PRO A 88 15.25 4.16 -2.96
C PRO A 88 15.35 5.14 -4.15
N GLY A 89 14.31 5.94 -4.41
CA GLY A 89 14.29 6.80 -5.58
C GLY A 89 14.30 5.99 -6.89
N MET A 90 15.23 6.30 -7.79
CA MET A 90 15.36 5.60 -9.08
C MET A 90 15.85 4.16 -8.94
N GLU A 91 16.47 3.81 -7.81
CA GLU A 91 16.93 2.45 -7.52
C GLU A 91 15.78 1.51 -7.07
N HIS A 92 14.54 2.02 -7.03
CA HIS A 92 13.36 1.22 -6.73
C HIS A 92 13.27 0.04 -7.71
N PRO A 93 13.09 -1.22 -7.29
CA PRO A 93 13.15 -2.38 -8.20
C PRO A 93 12.15 -2.36 -9.36
N THR A 94 10.98 -1.74 -9.19
CA THR A 94 10.08 -1.44 -10.32
C THR A 94 10.74 -0.56 -11.38
N LEU A 95 11.51 0.46 -10.98
CA LEU A 95 12.13 1.45 -11.86
C LEU A 95 13.51 1.04 -12.36
N SER A 96 14.34 0.40 -11.53
CA SER A 96 15.70 -0.01 -11.89
C SER A 96 15.74 -1.35 -12.63
N VAL A 97 14.69 -2.17 -12.51
CA VAL A 97 14.65 -3.51 -13.11
C VAL A 97 13.49 -3.65 -14.09
N MET A 98 12.24 -3.56 -13.62
CA MET A 98 11.08 -3.92 -14.44
C MET A 98 10.81 -2.92 -15.58
N VAL A 99 10.94 -1.61 -15.33
CA VAL A 99 10.75 -0.57 -16.35
C VAL A 99 11.82 -0.68 -17.46
N PRO A 100 13.13 -0.78 -17.17
CA PRO A 100 14.16 -0.98 -18.20
C PRO A 100 13.91 -2.22 -19.06
N MET A 101 13.52 -3.34 -18.44
CA MET A 101 13.13 -4.54 -19.17
C MET A 101 11.96 -4.28 -20.12
N ALA A 102 10.93 -3.57 -19.66
CA ALA A 102 9.77 -3.23 -20.47
C ALA A 102 10.11 -2.27 -21.62
N MET A 103 10.99 -1.28 -21.39
CA MET A 103 11.42 -0.32 -22.42
C MET A 103 12.21 -0.97 -23.55
N GLN A 104 12.87 -2.11 -23.28
CA GLN A 104 13.65 -2.86 -24.27
C GLN A 104 12.83 -3.89 -25.06
N ASP A 105 11.59 -4.16 -24.64
CA ASP A 105 10.74 -5.20 -25.22
C ASP A 105 9.34 -4.65 -25.55
N PRO A 106 8.99 -4.48 -26.85
CA PRO A 106 7.70 -3.91 -27.25
C PRO A 106 6.47 -4.68 -26.76
N ALA A 107 6.58 -6.00 -26.54
CA ALA A 107 5.48 -6.80 -26.01
C ALA A 107 5.30 -6.52 -24.52
N LEU A 108 6.42 -6.45 -23.77
CA LEU A 108 6.39 -6.15 -22.35
C LEU A 108 5.97 -4.71 -22.07
N PHE A 109 6.38 -3.76 -22.91
CA PHE A 109 5.98 -2.35 -22.82
C PHE A 109 4.45 -2.18 -22.83
N LYS A 110 3.73 -2.96 -23.65
CA LYS A 110 2.25 -2.95 -23.66
C LYS A 110 1.64 -3.34 -22.32
N CYS A 111 2.24 -4.33 -21.63
CA CYS A 111 1.81 -4.74 -20.30
C CYS A 111 2.10 -3.64 -19.26
N LEU A 112 3.28 -3.00 -19.32
CA LEU A 112 3.63 -1.86 -18.47
C LEU A 112 2.62 -0.71 -18.63
N VAL A 113 2.32 -0.32 -19.87
CA VAL A 113 1.35 0.74 -20.18
C VAL A 113 -0.04 0.39 -19.63
N THR A 114 -0.46 -0.87 -19.77
CA THR A 114 -1.74 -1.33 -19.22
C THR A 114 -1.77 -1.20 -17.69
N ALA A 115 -0.71 -1.59 -17.00
CA ALA A 115 -0.61 -1.45 -15.54
C ALA A 115 -0.60 0.01 -15.10
N ALA A 116 0.18 0.85 -15.78
CA ALA A 116 0.27 2.29 -15.52
C ALA A 116 -1.07 2.99 -15.69
N GLN A 117 -1.76 2.75 -16.81
CA GLN A 117 -3.09 3.29 -17.08
C GLN A 117 -4.12 2.79 -16.05
N SER A 118 -4.05 1.52 -15.65
CA SER A 118 -4.96 0.95 -14.65
C SER A 118 -4.83 1.63 -13.28
N LEU A 119 -3.59 1.85 -12.83
CA LEU A 119 -3.32 2.56 -11.58
C LEU A 119 -3.74 4.03 -11.66
N PHE A 120 -3.49 4.67 -12.81
CA PHE A 120 -3.86 6.05 -13.07
C PHE A 120 -5.38 6.26 -12.99
N GLU A 121 -6.16 5.41 -13.66
CA GLU A 121 -7.64 5.45 -13.62
C GLU A 121 -8.18 5.09 -12.24
N TRP A 122 -7.62 4.06 -11.58
CA TRP A 122 -8.07 3.64 -10.25
C TRP A 122 -7.92 4.75 -9.21
N ARG A 123 -6.77 5.44 -9.17
CA ARG A 123 -6.53 6.54 -8.21
C ARG A 123 -7.51 7.70 -8.36
N ARG A 124 -8.00 7.90 -9.58
CA ARG A 124 -8.91 8.98 -9.95
C ARG A 124 -10.35 8.54 -10.06
N SER A 125 -10.65 7.28 -9.75
CA SER A 125 -12.00 6.76 -9.82
C SER A 125 -12.87 7.43 -8.75
N PRO A 126 -14.01 8.02 -9.14
CA PRO A 126 -14.96 8.60 -8.18
C PRO A 126 -15.59 7.52 -7.29
N ASN A 127 -15.67 6.28 -7.77
CA ASN A 127 -16.10 5.13 -7.00
C ASN A 127 -15.03 4.01 -7.01
N PRO A 128 -14.08 4.03 -6.06
CA PRO A 128 -13.02 3.03 -5.97
C PRO A 128 -13.51 1.59 -5.76
N ASN A 129 -14.77 1.39 -5.36
CA ASN A 129 -15.38 0.08 -5.17
C ASN A 129 -15.94 -0.50 -6.49
N GLN A 130 -16.19 0.34 -7.48
CA GLN A 130 -16.68 -0.04 -8.80
C GLN A 130 -15.90 0.74 -9.88
N PRO A 131 -14.59 0.47 -10.01
CA PRO A 131 -13.76 1.17 -10.99
C PRO A 131 -14.25 0.84 -12.41
N GLN A 132 -14.60 1.87 -13.18
CA GLN A 132 -14.92 1.71 -14.60
C GLN A 132 -13.64 1.80 -15.42
N ARG A 133 -13.45 0.83 -16.34
CA ARG A 133 -12.30 0.84 -17.26
C ARG A 133 -12.63 1.73 -18.45
N SER A 134 -11.74 2.66 -18.77
CA SER A 134 -11.88 3.45 -19.99
C SER A 134 -11.76 2.58 -21.24
N ARG A 135 -12.26 3.09 -22.37
CA ARG A 135 -12.06 2.45 -23.68
C ARG A 135 -10.56 2.29 -24.00
N ALA A 136 -9.75 3.27 -23.66
CA ALA A 136 -8.30 3.23 -23.88
C ALA A 136 -7.63 2.09 -23.09
N LEU A 137 -8.01 1.92 -21.82
CA LEU A 137 -7.52 0.83 -20.99
C LEU A 137 -7.94 -0.55 -21.54
N ILE A 138 -9.20 -0.70 -21.94
CA ILE A 138 -9.69 -1.96 -22.53
C ILE A 138 -8.91 -2.34 -23.79
N LEU A 139 -8.64 -1.36 -24.67
CA LEU A 139 -7.84 -1.59 -25.89
C LEU A 139 -6.39 -1.96 -25.55
N ALA A 140 -5.76 -1.24 -24.63
CA ALA A 140 -4.40 -1.53 -24.19
C ALA A 140 -4.27 -2.92 -23.56
N GLN A 141 -5.22 -3.30 -22.72
CA GLN A 141 -5.27 -4.62 -22.08
C GLN A 141 -5.43 -5.73 -23.12
N ASN A 142 -6.29 -5.54 -24.13
CA ASN A 142 -6.43 -6.50 -25.23
C ASN A 142 -5.12 -6.70 -26.01
N ASP A 143 -4.40 -5.62 -26.28
CA ASP A 143 -3.11 -5.68 -26.98
C ASP A 143 -2.01 -6.32 -26.13
N ALA A 144 -2.00 -6.05 -24.82
CA ALA A 144 -1.11 -6.69 -23.86
C ALA A 144 -1.38 -8.21 -23.77
N LEU A 145 -2.65 -8.63 -23.71
CA LEU A 145 -3.04 -10.05 -23.70
C LEU A 145 -2.66 -10.77 -25.00
N LYS A 146 -2.83 -10.13 -26.16
CA LYS A 146 -2.36 -10.67 -27.45
C LYS A 146 -0.85 -10.85 -27.44
N ALA A 147 -0.10 -9.86 -26.94
CA ALA A 147 1.35 -9.93 -26.86
C ALA A 147 1.82 -11.03 -25.90
N LEU A 148 1.17 -11.17 -24.74
CA LEU A 148 1.42 -12.24 -23.78
C LEU A 148 1.20 -13.62 -24.40
N ARG A 149 0.06 -13.84 -25.08
CA ARG A 149 -0.25 -15.13 -25.74
C ARG A 149 0.80 -15.50 -26.78
N LYS A 150 1.25 -14.52 -27.60
CA LYS A 150 2.31 -14.74 -28.58
C LYS A 150 3.63 -15.14 -27.91
N ARG A 151 3.95 -14.53 -26.76
CA ARG A 151 5.15 -14.86 -25.98
C ARG A 151 5.08 -16.27 -25.39
N LEU A 152 3.93 -16.61 -24.79
CA LEU A 152 3.67 -17.91 -24.19
C LEU A 152 3.73 -19.06 -25.20
N ALA A 153 3.37 -18.82 -26.46
CA ALA A 153 3.43 -19.82 -27.53
C ALA A 153 4.85 -20.16 -28.01
N LYS A 154 5.89 -19.43 -27.57
CA LYS A 154 7.28 -19.71 -27.96
C LYS A 154 7.83 -20.95 -27.24
N PRO A 155 8.66 -21.77 -27.90
CA PRO A 155 9.42 -22.81 -27.22
C PRO A 155 10.29 -22.21 -26.12
N GLY A 156 10.32 -22.83 -24.94
CA GLY A 156 11.12 -22.36 -23.80
C GLY A 156 10.57 -21.11 -23.10
N ALA A 157 9.31 -20.72 -23.33
CA ALA A 157 8.69 -19.55 -22.71
C ALA A 157 8.76 -19.56 -21.16
N GLN A 158 8.86 -20.74 -20.52
CA GLN A 158 9.02 -20.85 -19.07
C GLN A 158 10.34 -20.26 -18.52
N TYR A 159 11.35 -20.10 -19.36
CA TYR A 159 12.66 -19.54 -18.98
C TYR A 159 12.75 -18.02 -19.23
N ASP A 160 11.70 -17.42 -19.80
CA ASP A 160 11.67 -16.01 -20.19
C ASP A 160 11.13 -15.14 -19.05
N ASP A 161 12.01 -14.39 -18.38
CA ASP A 161 11.61 -13.46 -17.30
C ASP A 161 10.56 -12.45 -17.75
N GLY A 162 10.63 -12.00 -19.02
CA GLY A 162 9.66 -11.06 -19.57
C GLY A 162 8.25 -11.61 -19.59
N LEU A 163 8.06 -12.94 -19.66
CA LEU A 163 6.76 -13.58 -19.53
C LEU A 163 6.18 -13.38 -18.12
N ILE A 164 6.98 -13.62 -17.09
CA ILE A 164 6.57 -13.46 -15.69
C ILE A 164 6.26 -11.98 -15.41
N VAL A 165 7.13 -11.07 -15.88
CA VAL A 165 6.92 -9.62 -15.73
C VAL A 165 5.63 -9.18 -16.45
N SER A 166 5.32 -9.70 -17.64
CA SER A 166 4.06 -9.42 -18.34
C SER A 166 2.84 -9.82 -17.52
N VAL A 167 2.84 -11.02 -16.92
CA VAL A 167 1.72 -11.49 -16.10
C VAL A 167 1.57 -10.63 -14.83
N VAL A 168 2.67 -10.28 -14.16
CA VAL A 168 2.65 -9.41 -12.98
C VAL A 168 2.05 -8.03 -13.29
N HIS A 169 2.38 -7.43 -14.44
CA HIS A 169 1.76 -6.16 -14.84
C HIS A 169 0.26 -6.29 -15.12
N LEU A 170 -0.18 -7.40 -15.72
CA LEU A 170 -1.61 -7.65 -15.92
C LEU A 170 -2.35 -7.90 -14.60
N MET A 171 -1.71 -8.56 -13.63
CA MET A 171 -2.26 -8.70 -12.27
C MET A 171 -2.49 -7.34 -11.60
N THR A 172 -1.62 -6.35 -11.83
CA THR A 172 -1.86 -4.97 -11.37
C THR A 172 -3.14 -4.40 -11.97
N ALA A 173 -3.37 -4.59 -13.28
CA ALA A 173 -4.59 -4.14 -13.94
C ALA A 173 -5.86 -4.82 -13.38
N ASP A 174 -5.80 -6.14 -13.16
CA ASP A 174 -6.91 -6.88 -12.58
C ASP A 174 -7.21 -6.44 -11.14
N SER A 175 -6.17 -6.18 -10.36
CA SER A 175 -6.26 -5.66 -8.98
C SER A 175 -6.91 -4.28 -8.95
N SER A 176 -6.44 -3.36 -9.79
CA SER A 176 -7.01 -2.00 -9.93
C SER A 176 -8.47 -2.03 -10.36
N ALA A 177 -8.87 -3.02 -11.16
CA ALA A 177 -10.24 -3.21 -11.60
C ALA A 177 -11.11 -4.02 -10.62
N ARG A 178 -10.56 -4.49 -9.50
CA ARG A 178 -11.21 -5.42 -8.56
C ARG A 178 -11.72 -6.72 -9.22
N ASP A 179 -11.08 -7.14 -10.30
CA ASP A 179 -11.37 -8.40 -10.98
C ASP A 179 -10.61 -9.54 -10.29
N VAL A 180 -11.13 -9.95 -9.13
CA VAL A 180 -10.52 -10.98 -8.28
C VAL A 180 -10.38 -12.31 -9.03
N GLN A 181 -11.28 -12.60 -9.98
CA GLN A 181 -11.24 -13.84 -10.75
C GLN A 181 -10.09 -13.82 -11.76
N ALA A 182 -9.94 -12.75 -12.53
CA ALA A 182 -8.80 -12.58 -13.44
C ALA A 182 -7.47 -12.61 -12.68
N LEU A 183 -7.41 -11.89 -11.55
CA LEU A 183 -6.24 -11.86 -10.67
C LEU A 183 -5.83 -13.27 -10.21
N LYS A 184 -6.79 -14.09 -9.76
CA LYS A 184 -6.56 -15.49 -9.36
C LYS A 184 -6.03 -16.34 -10.51
N MET A 185 -6.61 -16.19 -11.71
CA MET A 185 -6.16 -16.94 -12.89
C MET A 185 -4.73 -16.59 -13.27
N HIS A 186 -4.38 -15.30 -13.30
CA HIS A 186 -3.01 -14.86 -13.57
C HIS A 186 -2.02 -15.30 -12.49
N LEU A 187 -2.38 -15.18 -11.20
CA LEU A 187 -1.53 -15.65 -10.10
C LEU A 187 -1.29 -17.17 -10.18
N LYS A 188 -2.33 -17.95 -10.49
CA LYS A 188 -2.19 -19.40 -10.69
C LYS A 188 -1.27 -19.70 -11.89
N GLY A 189 -1.48 -19.02 -13.01
CA GLY A 189 -0.67 -19.19 -14.21
C GLY A 189 0.81 -18.87 -13.98
N VAL A 190 1.12 -17.74 -13.32
CA VAL A 190 2.50 -17.36 -13.05
C VAL A 190 3.20 -18.32 -12.08
N LYS A 191 2.49 -18.81 -11.05
CA LYS A 191 3.01 -19.84 -10.15
C LYS A 191 3.35 -21.14 -10.90
N GLN A 192 2.50 -21.54 -11.84
CA GLN A 192 2.76 -22.73 -12.66
C GLN A 192 3.99 -22.53 -13.57
N ILE A 193 4.13 -21.36 -14.21
CA ILE A 193 5.30 -21.02 -15.02
C ILE A 193 6.58 -21.09 -14.17
N ILE A 194 6.57 -20.51 -12.98
CA ILE A 194 7.70 -20.54 -12.05
C ILE A 194 8.04 -21.98 -11.62
N ALA A 195 7.03 -22.80 -11.32
CA ALA A 195 7.24 -24.20 -10.96
C ALA A 195 7.89 -24.99 -12.11
N LEU A 196 7.44 -24.80 -13.36
CA LEU A 196 8.01 -25.45 -14.54
C LEU A 196 9.47 -25.02 -14.81
N ARG A 197 9.84 -23.80 -14.40
CA ARG A 197 11.22 -23.30 -14.48
C ARG A 197 12.15 -23.90 -13.41
N GLY A 198 11.60 -24.40 -12.30
CA GLY A 198 12.37 -24.82 -11.13
C GLY A 198 12.50 -23.76 -10.03
N GLY A 199 11.67 -22.71 -10.06
CA GLY A 199 11.67 -21.63 -9.07
C GLY A 199 12.36 -20.35 -9.53
N LEU A 200 12.44 -19.39 -8.61
CA LEU A 200 13.12 -18.10 -8.79
C LEU A 200 14.34 -18.03 -7.86
N THR A 201 15.44 -17.49 -8.37
CA THR A 201 16.71 -17.31 -7.62
C THR A 201 16.73 -15.97 -6.87
N ASP A 202 17.88 -15.59 -6.30
CA ASP A 202 18.10 -14.30 -5.65
C ASP A 202 18.72 -13.22 -6.58
N SER A 203 18.51 -13.34 -7.91
CA SER A 203 18.83 -12.25 -8.85
C SER A 203 17.92 -11.03 -8.62
N THR A 204 18.35 -9.85 -9.03
CA THR A 204 17.57 -8.60 -8.87
C THR A 204 16.20 -8.67 -9.53
N VAL A 205 16.13 -9.22 -10.75
CA VAL A 205 14.88 -9.49 -11.48
C VAL A 205 13.95 -10.41 -10.69
N HIS A 206 14.48 -11.53 -10.18
CA HIS A 206 13.69 -12.49 -9.44
C HIS A 206 13.21 -11.96 -8.09
N LEU A 207 14.03 -11.16 -7.41
CA LEU A 207 13.64 -10.48 -6.17
C LEU A 207 12.53 -9.45 -6.44
N ALA A 208 12.62 -8.67 -7.52
CA ALA A 208 11.56 -7.74 -7.91
C ALA A 208 10.23 -8.46 -8.19
N LEU A 209 10.29 -9.57 -8.93
CA LEU A 209 9.14 -10.42 -9.25
C LEU A 209 8.52 -11.05 -7.99
N ARG A 210 9.33 -11.65 -7.12
CA ARG A 210 8.89 -12.22 -5.85
C ARG A 210 8.25 -11.18 -4.95
N GLY A 211 8.84 -9.99 -4.86
CA GLY A 211 8.26 -8.87 -4.13
C GLY A 211 6.87 -8.51 -4.65
N GLN A 212 6.70 -8.36 -5.97
CA GLN A 212 5.37 -8.07 -6.53
C GLN A 212 4.35 -9.18 -6.29
N MET A 213 4.75 -10.44 -6.48
CA MET A 213 3.87 -11.58 -6.19
C MET A 213 3.45 -11.60 -4.72
N ALA A 214 4.38 -11.37 -3.80
CA ALA A 214 4.09 -11.32 -2.37
C ALA A 214 3.11 -10.19 -2.03
N THR A 215 3.20 -9.03 -2.68
CA THR A 215 2.20 -7.95 -2.55
C THR A 215 0.80 -8.44 -2.94
N THR A 216 0.67 -9.10 -4.10
CA THR A 216 -0.64 -9.62 -4.55
C THR A 216 -1.20 -10.65 -3.57
N GLU A 217 -0.37 -11.61 -3.15
CA GLU A 217 -0.77 -12.65 -2.20
C GLU A 217 -1.16 -12.07 -0.85
N PHE A 218 -0.44 -11.05 -0.37
CA PHE A 218 -0.78 -10.31 0.83
C PHE A 218 -2.18 -9.72 0.76
N TYR A 219 -2.52 -8.98 -0.30
CA TYR A 219 -3.85 -8.38 -0.44
C TYR A 219 -4.96 -9.41 -0.63
N MET A 220 -4.67 -10.55 -1.29
CA MET A 220 -5.62 -11.65 -1.37
C MET A 220 -5.91 -12.27 0.00
N ALA A 221 -4.88 -12.52 0.82
CA ALA A 221 -5.05 -13.04 2.17
C ALA A 221 -5.76 -12.01 3.07
N LEU A 222 -5.38 -10.73 2.98
CA LEU A 222 -6.01 -9.65 3.73
C LEU A 222 -7.48 -9.47 3.36
N GLY A 223 -7.83 -9.55 2.07
CA GLY A 223 -9.21 -9.46 1.60
C GLY A 223 -10.10 -10.57 2.15
N GLN A 224 -9.60 -11.81 2.22
CA GLN A 224 -10.30 -12.92 2.86
C GLN A 224 -10.38 -12.74 4.38
N TYR A 225 -9.28 -12.31 5.02
CA TYR A 225 -9.23 -12.06 6.46
C TYR A 225 -10.25 -11.00 6.90
N LEU A 226 -10.41 -9.93 6.12
CA LEU A 226 -11.34 -8.83 6.37
C LEU A 226 -12.76 -9.08 5.85
N HIS A 227 -13.05 -10.25 5.26
CA HIS A 227 -14.33 -10.57 4.61
C HIS A 227 -14.75 -9.62 3.48
N ILE A 228 -13.77 -8.98 2.82
CA ILE A 228 -14.00 -8.15 1.63
C ILE A 228 -14.20 -9.04 0.41
N THR A 229 -13.45 -10.14 0.35
CA THR A 229 -13.61 -11.18 -0.67
C THR A 229 -14.09 -12.48 -0.03
N PRO A 230 -14.88 -13.31 -0.75
CA PRO A 230 -15.28 -14.61 -0.26
C PRO A 230 -14.07 -15.48 0.10
N GLU A 231 -14.28 -16.40 1.04
CA GLU A 231 -13.29 -17.40 1.37
C GLU A 231 -13.01 -18.31 0.17
N ASP A 232 -11.72 -18.53 -0.09
CA ASP A 232 -11.26 -19.37 -1.19
C ASP A 232 -9.94 -20.05 -0.83
N LEU A 233 -10.05 -21.32 -0.44
CA LEU A 233 -8.93 -22.19 -0.09
C LEU A 233 -8.06 -22.57 -1.30
N SER A 234 -8.59 -22.47 -2.53
CA SER A 234 -7.79 -22.70 -3.73
C SER A 234 -6.83 -21.54 -4.00
N ALA A 235 -7.26 -20.32 -3.65
CA ALA A 235 -6.48 -19.10 -3.80
C ALA A 235 -5.48 -18.89 -2.67
N VAL A 236 -5.90 -19.15 -1.42
CA VAL A 236 -5.04 -19.07 -0.22
C VAL A 236 -5.21 -20.35 0.60
N PRO A 237 -4.39 -21.37 0.33
CA PRO A 237 -4.46 -22.65 1.03
C PRO A 237 -4.22 -22.49 2.53
N MET A 238 -5.01 -23.22 3.32
CA MET A 238 -4.85 -23.26 4.77
C MET A 238 -3.67 -24.16 5.16
N GLN A 239 -2.85 -23.69 6.10
CA GLN A 239 -1.77 -24.48 6.68
C GLN A 239 -2.06 -24.81 8.15
N PRO A 240 -1.59 -25.97 8.66
CA PRO A 240 -1.81 -26.35 10.04
C PRO A 240 -1.07 -25.41 11.02
N ILE A 241 -1.68 -25.19 12.18
CA ILE A 241 -1.13 -24.37 13.26
C ILE A 241 -0.78 -25.30 14.43
N ASN A 242 0.51 -25.39 14.73
CA ASN A 242 1.03 -26.28 15.77
C ASN A 242 1.71 -25.46 16.86
N TYR A 243 1.32 -25.71 18.10
CA TYR A 243 1.96 -25.16 19.30
C TYR A 243 2.81 -26.25 19.95
N VAL A 244 3.94 -25.85 20.52
CA VAL A 244 4.83 -26.75 21.27
C VAL A 244 5.05 -26.18 22.66
N GLY A 245 5.09 -27.05 23.66
CA GLY A 245 5.43 -26.71 25.04
C GLY A 245 6.90 -27.00 25.34
N HIS A 246 7.36 -26.59 26.52
CA HIS A 246 8.69 -26.93 27.00
C HIS A 246 8.80 -28.42 27.37
N PRO A 247 9.94 -29.08 27.11
CA PRO A 247 11.13 -28.54 26.44
C PRO A 247 10.92 -28.39 24.92
N PHE A 248 11.42 -27.29 24.35
CA PHE A 248 11.30 -27.05 22.91
C PHE A 248 12.18 -27.98 22.07
N PRO A 249 11.72 -28.38 20.87
CA PRO A 249 12.53 -29.14 19.93
C PRO A 249 13.69 -28.27 19.38
N PRO A 250 14.79 -28.89 18.90
CA PRO A 250 15.98 -28.16 18.43
C PRO A 250 15.68 -27.07 17.40
N ASP A 251 14.84 -27.35 16.40
CA ASP A 251 14.47 -26.38 15.36
C ASP A 251 13.79 -25.13 15.93
N VAL A 252 13.00 -25.29 17.01
CA VAL A 252 12.33 -24.16 17.68
C VAL A 252 13.33 -23.35 18.51
N CYS A 253 14.27 -24.02 19.18
CA CYS A 253 15.38 -23.34 19.85
C CYS A 253 16.21 -22.50 18.86
N ASP A 254 16.46 -23.02 17.65
CA ASP A 254 17.15 -22.29 16.59
C ASP A 254 16.38 -21.06 16.11
N TYR A 255 15.04 -21.12 16.07
CA TYR A 255 14.22 -19.95 15.76
C TYR A 255 14.31 -18.90 16.85
N VAL A 256 14.13 -19.31 18.12
CA VAL A 256 14.19 -18.41 19.28
C VAL A 256 15.55 -17.72 19.39
N ALA A 257 16.65 -18.44 19.12
CA ALA A 257 18.01 -17.89 19.17
C ALA A 257 18.28 -16.78 18.14
N LYS A 258 17.52 -16.72 17.05
CA LYS A 258 17.67 -15.71 15.99
C LYS A 258 16.81 -14.47 16.21
N MET A 259 15.87 -14.52 17.15
CA MET A 259 14.92 -13.44 17.39
C MET A 259 15.52 -12.32 18.25
N PRO A 260 15.04 -11.06 18.10
CA PRO A 260 15.28 -10.02 19.09
C PRO A 260 14.80 -10.45 20.50
N PRO A 261 15.45 -10.01 21.58
CA PRO A 261 15.16 -10.47 22.95
C PRO A 261 13.69 -10.42 23.34
N GLY A 262 12.98 -9.34 23.04
CA GLY A 262 11.55 -9.19 23.37
C GLY A 262 10.66 -10.19 22.64
N ILE A 263 11.02 -10.57 21.41
CA ILE A 263 10.29 -11.59 20.64
C ILE A 263 10.66 -12.99 21.16
N ALA A 264 11.92 -13.22 21.51
CA ALA A 264 12.36 -14.48 22.11
C ALA A 264 11.65 -14.73 23.45
N GLU A 265 11.56 -13.72 24.32
CA GLU A 265 10.82 -13.78 25.59
C GLU A 265 9.33 -14.07 25.36
N ALA A 266 8.72 -13.41 24.37
CA ALA A 266 7.34 -13.69 23.95
C ALA A 266 7.17 -15.15 23.47
N ALA A 267 8.11 -15.68 22.69
CA ALA A 267 8.08 -17.07 22.22
C ALA A 267 8.19 -18.07 23.37
N LEU A 268 9.01 -17.78 24.38
CA LEU A 268 9.22 -18.63 25.55
C LEU A 268 7.96 -18.78 26.43
N THR A 269 6.96 -17.92 26.27
CA THR A 269 5.64 -18.07 26.95
C THR A 269 4.85 -19.29 26.48
N GLY A 270 5.22 -19.91 25.35
CA GLY A 270 4.49 -21.03 24.74
C GLY A 270 3.20 -20.62 24.02
N GLN A 271 2.94 -19.32 23.87
CA GLN A 271 1.75 -18.80 23.19
C GLN A 271 1.93 -18.59 21.68
N LEU A 272 3.14 -18.81 21.15
CA LEU A 272 3.42 -18.73 19.72
C LEU A 272 3.47 -20.12 19.11
N SER A 273 2.81 -20.29 17.97
CA SER A 273 2.91 -21.44 17.10
C SER A 273 4.31 -21.55 16.48
N VAL A 274 4.71 -22.77 16.12
CA VAL A 274 6.00 -23.04 15.45
C VAL A 274 6.13 -22.23 14.17
N ARG A 275 5.03 -22.05 13.44
CA ARG A 275 5.01 -21.25 12.20
C ARG A 275 5.24 -19.77 12.48
N CYS A 276 4.59 -19.20 13.50
CA CYS A 276 4.83 -17.82 13.94
C CYS A 276 6.29 -17.61 14.34
N MET A 277 6.85 -18.54 15.13
CA MET A 277 8.26 -18.50 15.53
C MET A 277 9.21 -18.55 14.32
N LYS A 278 8.94 -19.43 13.35
CA LYS A 278 9.73 -19.48 12.11
C LYS A 278 9.70 -18.16 11.36
N ILE A 279 8.51 -17.58 11.14
CA ILE A 279 8.34 -16.29 10.45
C ILE A 279 9.13 -15.20 11.19
N LEU A 280 8.96 -15.09 12.51
CA LEU A 280 9.64 -14.08 13.33
C LEU A 280 11.17 -14.22 13.35
N SER A 281 11.70 -15.44 13.20
CA SER A 281 13.15 -15.66 13.10
C SER A 281 13.79 -15.05 11.84
N GLU A 282 12.99 -14.74 10.82
CA GLU A 282 13.47 -14.09 9.59
C GLU A 282 13.61 -12.56 9.73
N LEU A 283 12.95 -11.95 10.73
CA LEU A 283 12.92 -10.50 10.92
C LEU A 283 14.32 -9.90 11.14
N ALA A 284 15.18 -10.60 11.88
CA ALA A 284 16.54 -10.17 12.17
C ALA A 284 17.42 -10.09 10.91
N GLN A 285 17.11 -10.88 9.88
CA GLN A 285 17.95 -11.01 8.69
C GLN A 285 17.95 -9.74 7.82
N TRP A 286 16.96 -8.87 7.97
CA TRP A 286 16.88 -7.62 7.18
C TRP A 286 17.33 -6.40 7.96
N ALA A 287 17.54 -6.48 9.27
CA ALA A 287 18.05 -5.36 10.05
C ALA A 287 19.33 -4.74 9.45
N PRO A 288 20.32 -5.53 8.98
CA PRO A 288 21.51 -4.97 8.32
C PRO A 288 21.22 -4.21 7.03
N LEU A 289 20.12 -4.52 6.33
CA LEU A 289 19.72 -3.83 5.10
C LEU A 289 19.16 -2.43 5.38
N VAL A 290 18.63 -2.22 6.59
CA VAL A 290 18.01 -0.96 7.05
C VAL A 290 19.04 -0.03 7.68
N ASP A 291 20.00 -0.58 8.44
CA ASP A 291 21.03 0.19 9.14
C ASP A 291 22.08 0.82 8.20
N ARG A 292 22.39 0.18 7.07
CA ARG A 292 23.48 0.61 6.16
C ARG A 292 23.07 1.67 5.14
N THR A 293 22.49 2.80 5.54
CA THR A 293 22.09 3.87 4.58
C THR A 293 23.09 4.99 4.41
N ASP A 294 24.11 5.08 5.25
CA ASP A 294 24.99 6.26 5.29
C ASP A 294 26.10 6.21 4.23
N VAL A 295 26.15 5.13 3.44
CA VAL A 295 27.09 4.94 2.33
C VAL A 295 26.32 4.98 1.02
N VAL A 296 26.72 5.88 0.12
CA VAL A 296 26.26 5.86 -1.28
C VAL A 296 26.82 4.60 -1.93
N LEU A 297 25.97 3.62 -2.16
CA LEU A 297 26.35 2.38 -2.81
C LEU A 297 26.43 2.59 -4.34
N PRO A 298 27.39 1.97 -5.03
CA PRO A 298 27.41 1.92 -6.50
C PRO A 298 26.12 1.31 -7.06
N GLY A 299 25.75 1.66 -8.30
CA GLY A 299 24.45 1.32 -8.90
C GLY A 299 24.01 -0.15 -8.77
N GLU A 300 24.88 -1.11 -9.08
CA GLU A 300 24.54 -2.55 -8.96
C GLU A 300 24.36 -3.01 -7.50
N GLU A 301 25.18 -2.50 -6.58
CA GLU A 301 25.08 -2.83 -5.16
C GLU A 301 23.84 -2.19 -4.52
N ALA A 302 23.51 -0.97 -4.93
CA ALA A 302 22.27 -0.28 -4.55
C ALA A 302 21.04 -1.05 -5.06
N THR A 303 21.00 -1.40 -6.36
CA THR A 303 19.91 -2.18 -6.94
C THR A 303 19.76 -3.53 -6.24
N ALA A 304 20.85 -4.24 -5.93
CA ALA A 304 20.81 -5.51 -5.20
C ALA A 304 20.24 -5.35 -3.78
N LYS A 305 20.72 -4.34 -3.03
CA LYS A 305 20.22 -4.01 -1.69
C LYS A 305 18.73 -3.70 -1.71
N TYR A 306 18.29 -2.79 -2.59
CA TYR A 306 16.89 -2.38 -2.65
C TYR A 306 15.98 -3.48 -3.20
N SER A 307 16.47 -4.34 -4.09
CA SER A 307 15.73 -5.54 -4.52
C SER A 307 15.46 -6.49 -3.35
N ARG A 308 16.44 -6.69 -2.46
CA ARG A 308 16.24 -7.50 -1.23
C ARG A 308 15.29 -6.81 -0.26
N LEU A 309 15.44 -5.51 -0.05
CA LEU A 309 14.59 -4.71 0.84
C LEU A 309 13.15 -4.56 0.31
N TYR A 310 12.96 -4.67 -0.99
CA TYR A 310 11.65 -4.74 -1.64
C TYR A 310 11.02 -6.13 -1.50
N CYS A 311 11.80 -7.19 -1.71
CA CYS A 311 11.31 -8.57 -1.71
C CYS A 311 11.04 -9.12 -0.31
N LYS A 312 12.06 -9.18 0.55
CA LYS A 312 12.00 -9.98 1.78
C LYS A 312 10.94 -9.50 2.77
N PRO A 313 10.81 -8.18 3.03
CA PRO A 313 9.75 -7.71 3.90
C PRO A 313 8.35 -8.00 3.33
N ARG A 314 8.16 -7.98 2.01
CA ARG A 314 6.86 -8.34 1.39
C ARG A 314 6.52 -9.81 1.56
N GLU A 315 7.47 -10.70 1.35
CA GLU A 315 7.27 -12.13 1.57
C GLU A 315 6.84 -12.41 3.02
N PHE A 316 7.48 -11.74 3.98
CA PHE A 316 7.06 -11.83 5.37
C PHE A 316 5.68 -11.26 5.62
N ALA A 317 5.35 -10.07 5.09
CA ALA A 317 4.03 -9.48 5.29
C ALA A 317 2.94 -10.42 4.75
N ARG A 318 3.18 -11.04 3.59
CA ARG A 318 2.36 -12.10 3.02
C ARG A 318 2.25 -13.31 3.97
N ASP A 319 3.36 -13.80 4.51
CA ASP A 319 3.36 -14.96 5.41
C ASP A 319 2.66 -14.65 6.75
N ALA A 320 2.89 -13.46 7.32
CA ALA A 320 2.20 -12.98 8.52
C ALA A 320 0.68 -12.87 8.29
N MET A 321 0.26 -12.34 7.13
CA MET A 321 -1.16 -12.19 6.82
C MET A 321 -1.84 -13.54 6.56
N THR A 322 -1.18 -14.47 5.89
CA THR A 322 -1.70 -15.83 5.72
C THR A 322 -1.79 -16.57 7.05
N LEU A 323 -0.84 -16.39 7.98
CA LEU A 323 -0.93 -16.93 9.33
C LEU A 323 -2.14 -16.37 10.09
N CYS A 324 -2.37 -15.05 10.08
CA CYS A 324 -3.57 -14.44 10.66
C CYS A 324 -4.87 -15.00 10.07
N LEU A 325 -4.90 -15.23 8.77
CA LEU A 325 -6.05 -15.85 8.11
C LEU A 325 -6.27 -17.28 8.60
N ASP A 326 -5.21 -18.07 8.70
CA ASP A 326 -5.30 -19.45 9.19
C ASP A 326 -5.70 -19.51 10.67
N LEU A 327 -5.20 -18.59 11.51
CA LEU A 327 -5.61 -18.46 12.91
C LEU A 327 -7.12 -18.22 13.02
N LYS A 328 -7.63 -17.30 12.20
CA LYS A 328 -9.06 -16.99 12.12
C LYS A 328 -9.89 -18.19 11.64
N ARG A 329 -9.44 -18.89 10.60
CA ARG A 329 -10.09 -20.11 10.08
C ARG A 329 -10.11 -21.24 11.10
N ALA A 330 -9.02 -21.40 11.85
CA ALA A 330 -8.90 -22.35 12.95
C ALA A 330 -9.70 -21.92 14.19
N LYS A 331 -10.37 -20.76 14.17
CA LYS A 331 -11.13 -20.17 15.28
C LYS A 331 -10.29 -19.99 16.54
N ILE A 332 -8.99 -19.74 16.37
CA ILE A 332 -8.09 -19.40 17.47
C ILE A 332 -8.42 -17.96 17.89
N PRO A 333 -8.66 -17.70 19.19
CA PRO A 333 -9.05 -16.37 19.64
C PRO A 333 -7.92 -15.35 19.43
N PRO A 334 -8.25 -14.05 19.35
CA PRO A 334 -7.27 -12.97 19.41
C PRO A 334 -6.30 -13.16 20.58
N GLY A 335 -5.01 -12.93 20.31
CA GLY A 335 -3.94 -13.09 21.28
C GLY A 335 -2.63 -12.54 20.74
N LEU A 336 -1.52 -12.87 21.40
CA LEU A 336 -0.19 -12.37 21.05
C LEU A 336 0.17 -12.56 19.58
N GLU A 337 -0.12 -13.71 18.99
CA GLU A 337 0.17 -13.97 17.56
C GLU A 337 -0.58 -13.03 16.63
N HIS A 338 -1.87 -12.82 16.86
CA HIS A 338 -2.70 -11.94 16.04
C HIS A 338 -2.17 -10.51 16.09
N VAL A 339 -1.88 -10.00 17.29
CA VAL A 339 -1.35 -8.64 17.47
C VAL A 339 0.02 -8.50 16.81
N THR A 340 0.91 -9.47 17.02
CA THR A 340 2.28 -9.43 16.48
C THR A 340 2.26 -9.47 14.95
N MET A 341 1.52 -10.40 14.35
CA MET A 341 1.48 -10.60 12.90
C MET A 341 0.73 -9.48 12.17
N LEU A 342 -0.44 -9.04 12.67
CA LEU A 342 -1.13 -7.87 12.10
C LEU A 342 -0.31 -6.59 12.26
N GLY A 343 0.35 -6.44 13.42
CA GLY A 343 1.23 -5.33 13.71
C GLY A 343 2.39 -5.23 12.73
N LEU A 344 3.12 -6.32 12.56
CA LEU A 344 4.24 -6.39 11.63
C LEU A 344 3.81 -6.27 10.17
N ALA A 345 2.68 -6.88 9.79
CA ALA A 345 2.08 -6.66 8.46
C ALA A 345 1.81 -5.17 8.21
N ALA A 346 1.30 -4.44 9.21
CA ALA A 346 1.07 -3.00 9.10
C ALA A 346 2.37 -2.17 9.04
N ILE A 347 3.40 -2.54 9.80
CA ILE A 347 4.71 -1.86 9.83
C ILE A 347 5.47 -2.03 8.51
N ILE A 348 5.50 -3.26 8.01
CA ILE A 348 6.31 -3.66 6.85
C ILE A 348 5.65 -3.21 5.54
N ARG A 349 4.35 -2.98 5.54
CA ARG A 349 3.63 -2.44 4.40
C ARG A 349 4.31 -1.16 3.89
N HIS A 350 4.38 -1.05 2.57
CA HIS A 350 4.89 0.16 1.94
C HIS A 350 3.82 1.23 1.98
N LEU A 351 4.29 2.43 2.29
CA LEU A 351 3.51 3.64 2.37
C LEU A 351 4.16 4.60 1.41
N SER A 352 3.38 5.34 0.66
CA SER A 352 3.88 6.55 0.01
C SER A 352 3.02 7.69 0.50
N GLY A 353 3.61 8.78 0.96
CA GLY A 353 2.84 9.96 1.37
C GLY A 353 2.02 10.58 0.23
N ASN A 354 2.29 10.17 -1.02
CA ASN A 354 1.54 10.56 -2.21
C ASN A 354 0.58 9.47 -2.70
N GLN A 355 0.59 8.27 -2.12
CA GLN A 355 -0.42 7.25 -2.38
C GLN A 355 -1.59 7.49 -1.44
N ARG A 356 -2.81 7.48 -1.98
CA ARG A 356 -4.04 7.46 -1.17
C ARG A 356 -3.94 6.24 -0.25
N THR A 357 -4.06 6.43 1.07
CA THR A 357 -4.20 5.29 1.98
C THR A 357 -5.33 4.42 1.47
N ASP A 358 -5.03 3.14 1.28
CA ASP A 358 -5.99 2.21 0.74
C ASP A 358 -7.08 1.96 1.80
N PHE A 359 -8.30 1.68 1.38
CA PHE A 359 -9.38 1.23 2.26
C PHE A 359 -8.94 0.03 3.12
N PHE A 360 -8.10 -0.84 2.56
CA PHE A 360 -7.45 -1.94 3.27
C PHE A 360 -6.61 -1.49 4.47
N ASP A 361 -5.99 -0.31 4.42
CA ASP A 361 -5.11 0.20 5.49
C ASP A 361 -5.92 0.55 6.74
N HIS A 362 -7.04 1.22 6.55
CA HIS A 362 -7.95 1.56 7.63
C HIS A 362 -8.54 0.31 8.28
N LEU A 363 -8.91 -0.69 7.46
CA LEU A 363 -9.47 -1.93 7.97
C LEU A 363 -8.43 -2.81 8.66
N LEU A 364 -7.20 -2.87 8.16
CA LEU A 364 -6.10 -3.57 8.82
C LEU A 364 -5.83 -2.99 10.22
N LEU A 365 -5.73 -1.66 10.33
CA LEU A 365 -5.55 -1.00 11.63
C LEU A 365 -6.77 -1.16 12.55
N THR A 366 -7.98 -1.18 12.00
CA THR A 366 -9.20 -1.45 12.76
C THR A 366 -9.20 -2.88 13.31
N ALA A 367 -8.82 -3.86 12.49
CA ALA A 367 -8.69 -5.25 12.92
C ALA A 367 -7.61 -5.41 13.98
N LEU A 368 -6.44 -4.79 13.80
CA LEU A 368 -5.38 -4.78 14.81
C LEU A 368 -5.89 -4.20 16.14
N PHE A 369 -6.56 -3.05 16.11
CA PHE A 369 -7.07 -2.43 17.33
C PHE A 369 -8.10 -3.29 18.05
N ALA A 370 -8.98 -3.96 17.31
CA ALA A 370 -9.92 -4.92 17.88
C ALA A 370 -9.20 -6.10 18.55
N ASN A 371 -8.14 -6.64 17.93
CA ASN A 371 -7.35 -7.74 18.50
C ASN A 371 -6.57 -7.30 19.74
N VAL A 372 -6.01 -6.08 19.76
CA VAL A 372 -5.34 -5.53 20.95
C VAL A 372 -6.31 -5.41 22.11
N LYS A 373 -7.52 -4.86 21.87
CA LYS A 373 -8.55 -4.72 22.92
C LYS A 373 -9.16 -6.02 23.39
N ALA A 374 -9.07 -7.08 22.61
CA ALA A 374 -9.57 -8.40 22.99
C ALA A 374 -8.68 -9.07 24.06
N ILE A 375 -7.45 -8.58 24.26
CA ILE A 375 -6.54 -9.03 25.33
C ILE A 375 -6.85 -8.21 26.59
N ASP A 376 -7.71 -8.75 27.46
CA ASP A 376 -8.22 -8.04 28.65
C ASP A 376 -7.13 -7.78 29.70
N THR A 377 -6.30 -8.80 29.98
CA THR A 377 -5.21 -8.75 30.95
C THR A 377 -3.89 -9.17 30.30
N PRO A 378 -3.25 -8.27 29.51
CA PRO A 378 -2.03 -8.61 28.80
C PRO A 378 -0.91 -8.93 29.79
N SER A 379 -0.23 -10.05 29.55
CA SER A 379 1.05 -10.37 30.20
C SER A 379 2.10 -9.28 29.93
N VAL A 380 3.23 -9.35 30.64
CA VAL A 380 4.34 -8.42 30.43
C VAL A 380 4.83 -8.49 28.98
N ALA A 381 5.01 -9.69 28.43
CA ALA A 381 5.45 -9.88 27.05
C ALA A 381 4.44 -9.33 26.03
N GLU A 382 3.13 -9.58 26.24
CA GLU A 382 2.08 -9.03 25.38
C GLU A 382 2.05 -7.50 25.42
N SER A 383 2.13 -6.93 26.62
CA SER A 383 2.17 -5.48 26.82
C SER A 383 3.35 -4.85 26.09
N GLU A 384 4.54 -5.43 26.24
CA GLU A 384 5.76 -4.94 25.58
C GLU A 384 5.67 -5.01 24.04
N VAL A 385 5.11 -6.09 23.48
CA VAL A 385 4.86 -6.21 22.04
C VAL A 385 3.86 -5.17 21.56
N ILE A 386 2.73 -5.00 22.26
CA ILE A 386 1.72 -4.00 21.93
C ILE A 386 2.34 -2.60 21.91
N ILE A 387 3.08 -2.24 22.95
CA ILE A 387 3.75 -0.94 23.07
C ILE A 387 4.68 -0.68 21.89
N TRP A 388 5.54 -1.65 21.55
CA TRP A 388 6.47 -1.52 20.44
C TRP A 388 5.75 -1.40 19.09
N VAL A 389 4.83 -2.31 18.79
CA VAL A 389 4.08 -2.33 17.52
C VAL A 389 3.34 -1.01 17.32
N VAL A 390 2.64 -0.53 18.34
CA VAL A 390 1.83 0.68 18.27
C VAL A 390 2.68 1.93 18.01
N LEU A 391 3.83 2.06 18.67
CA LEU A 391 4.74 3.18 18.43
C LEU A 391 5.24 3.19 16.98
N VAL A 392 5.70 2.03 16.50
CA VAL A 392 6.27 1.92 15.14
C VAL A 392 5.19 2.13 14.08
N ILE A 393 3.98 1.58 14.27
CA ILE A 393 2.84 1.86 13.37
C ILE A 393 2.55 3.34 13.35
N LYS A 394 2.40 3.98 14.52
CA LYS A 394 2.03 5.40 14.57
C LYS A 394 3.08 6.26 13.89
N TRP A 395 4.37 5.96 14.05
CA TRP A 395 5.47 6.61 13.34
C TRP A 395 5.36 6.36 11.83
N ARG A 396 5.23 5.10 11.40
CA ARG A 396 5.12 4.72 9.99
C ARG A 396 3.98 5.42 9.26
N THR A 397 2.84 5.56 9.93
CA THR A 397 1.62 6.11 9.31
C THR A 397 1.59 7.63 9.23
N GLN A 398 2.60 8.36 9.71
CA GLN A 398 2.59 9.83 9.69
C GLN A 398 2.63 10.41 8.29
N SER A 399 3.36 9.77 7.37
CA SER A 399 3.51 10.24 5.99
C SER A 399 2.24 10.01 5.15
N GLY A 400 1.40 9.02 5.50
CA GLY A 400 0.27 8.57 4.67
C GLY A 400 -1.03 9.38 4.83
N GLY A 401 -1.05 10.47 5.59
CA GLY A 401 -2.27 11.23 5.91
C GLY A 401 -2.97 10.77 7.19
N MET A 402 -4.20 11.23 7.42
CA MET A 402 -4.94 11.02 8.69
C MET A 402 -5.46 9.57 8.83
N LEU A 403 -4.62 8.67 9.34
CA LEU A 403 -5.03 7.34 9.80
C LEU A 403 -5.47 7.40 11.27
N GLN A 404 -6.72 7.81 11.52
CA GLN A 404 -7.27 8.00 12.89
C GLN A 404 -7.04 6.79 13.80
N LYS A 405 -7.14 5.56 13.28
CA LYS A 405 -6.90 4.34 14.07
C LYS A 405 -5.46 4.20 14.58
N SER A 406 -4.48 4.75 13.87
CA SER A 406 -3.10 4.81 14.38
C SER A 406 -2.96 5.72 15.60
N ASP A 407 -3.70 6.82 15.64
CA ASP A 407 -3.75 7.72 16.80
C ASP A 407 -4.43 7.05 17.99
N GLU A 408 -5.59 6.43 17.76
CA GLU A 408 -6.33 5.70 18.80
C GLU A 408 -5.50 4.56 19.41
N LEU A 409 -4.72 3.84 18.58
CA LEU A 409 -3.81 2.80 19.04
C LEU A 409 -2.75 3.36 19.98
N LEU A 410 -2.07 4.46 19.60
CA LEU A 410 -1.05 5.08 20.46
C LEU A 410 -1.66 5.64 21.74
N GLU A 411 -2.82 6.30 21.64
CA GLU A 411 -3.54 6.83 22.81
C GLU A 411 -3.94 5.70 23.76
N TYR A 412 -4.44 4.58 23.25
CA TYR A 412 -4.77 3.40 24.05
C TYR A 412 -3.53 2.87 24.77
N ALA A 413 -2.38 2.73 24.08
CA ALA A 413 -1.15 2.27 24.70
C ALA A 413 -0.67 3.23 25.80
N LEU A 414 -0.69 4.54 25.54
CA LEU A 414 -0.30 5.58 26.49
C LEU A 414 -1.13 5.57 27.78
N LYS A 415 -2.43 5.28 27.67
CA LYS A 415 -3.36 5.20 28.80
C LYS A 415 -3.27 3.87 29.55
N SER A 416 -3.05 2.77 28.83
CA SER A 416 -3.17 1.41 29.38
C SER A 416 -1.88 0.89 29.98
N PHE A 417 -0.71 1.40 29.55
CA PHE A 417 0.59 0.86 29.96
C PHE A 417 1.44 1.91 30.68
N PRO A 418 1.64 1.83 32.01
CA PRO A 418 2.41 2.83 32.75
C PRO A 418 3.84 3.06 32.24
N ALA A 419 4.47 2.02 31.67
CA ALA A 419 5.81 2.10 31.11
C ALA A 419 5.94 3.09 29.95
N THR A 420 4.85 3.43 29.27
CA THR A 420 4.85 4.40 28.16
C THR A 420 4.75 5.85 28.61
N GLY A 421 4.53 6.11 29.90
CA GLY A 421 4.43 7.47 30.45
C GLY A 421 5.75 8.26 30.40
N THR A 422 6.89 7.59 30.18
CA THR A 422 8.19 8.24 30.01
C THR A 422 8.91 7.71 28.78
N TRP A 423 9.67 8.58 28.10
CA TRP A 423 10.50 8.16 26.98
C TRP A 423 11.52 7.08 27.38
N LYS A 424 12.05 7.15 28.60
CA LYS A 424 12.99 6.15 29.13
C LYS A 424 12.35 4.76 29.21
N GLY A 425 11.12 4.66 29.71
CA GLY A 425 10.37 3.40 29.77
C GLY A 425 10.03 2.87 28.39
N MET A 426 9.48 3.73 27.52
CA MET A 426 9.18 3.41 26.12
C MET A 426 10.40 2.88 25.36
N THR A 427 11.53 3.59 25.47
CA THR A 427 12.80 3.22 24.80
C THR A 427 13.35 1.91 25.33
N LYS A 428 13.30 1.68 26.64
CA LYS A 428 13.76 0.43 27.26
C LYS A 428 13.02 -0.77 26.66
N ILE A 429 11.69 -0.67 26.50
CA ILE A 429 10.87 -1.72 25.90
C ILE A 429 11.21 -1.88 24.42
N CYS A 430 11.16 -0.80 23.64
CA CYS A 430 11.35 -0.86 22.19
C CYS A 430 12.73 -1.42 21.79
N ARG A 431 13.78 -1.18 22.58
CA ARG A 431 15.13 -1.73 22.36
C ARG A 431 15.22 -3.25 22.49
N LYS A 432 14.23 -3.92 23.09
CA LYS A 432 14.15 -5.39 23.12
C LYS A 432 13.71 -5.98 21.79
N PHE A 433 13.10 -5.17 20.91
CA PHE A 433 12.54 -5.61 19.64
C PHE A 433 13.38 -5.11 18.47
N TRP A 434 12.75 -4.83 17.33
CA TRP A 434 13.40 -4.30 16.15
C TRP A 434 13.65 -2.80 16.35
N TRP A 435 14.87 -2.45 16.80
CA TRP A 435 15.29 -1.09 17.11
C TRP A 435 16.41 -0.62 16.19
N PHE A 436 16.26 0.60 15.66
CA PHE A 436 17.25 1.25 14.80
C PHE A 436 17.61 2.61 15.36
N GLY A 437 18.88 2.80 15.74
CA GLY A 437 19.33 4.04 16.39
C GLY A 437 19.03 5.29 15.57
N ARG A 438 19.11 5.19 14.24
CA ARG A 438 18.81 6.30 13.32
C ARG A 438 17.38 6.84 13.41
N PHE A 439 16.41 6.04 13.85
CA PHE A 439 15.01 6.47 13.98
C PHE A 439 14.65 6.93 15.41
N GLU A 440 15.59 6.86 16.36
CA GLU A 440 15.34 7.19 17.77
C GLU A 440 14.72 8.57 17.95
N ALA A 441 15.25 9.58 17.26
CA ALA A 441 14.76 10.95 17.32
C ALA A 441 13.31 11.07 16.80
N GLU A 442 12.99 10.42 15.69
CA GLU A 442 11.67 10.45 15.08
C GLU A 442 10.63 9.68 15.92
N TRP A 443 11.04 8.56 16.51
CA TRP A 443 10.20 7.78 17.42
C TRP A 443 9.91 8.57 18.70
N LYS A 444 10.90 9.30 19.22
CA LYS A 444 10.72 10.21 20.37
C LYS A 444 9.73 11.33 20.06
N ILE A 445 9.86 11.96 18.89
CA ILE A 445 8.92 13.01 18.44
C ILE A 445 7.50 12.43 18.31
N THR A 446 7.37 11.24 17.75
CA THR A 446 6.09 10.53 17.61
C THR A 446 5.42 10.28 18.96
N TRP A 447 6.19 9.73 19.91
CA TRP A 447 5.72 9.49 21.27
C TRP A 447 5.32 10.80 21.96
N GLN A 448 6.15 11.84 21.88
CA GLN A 448 5.89 13.13 22.53
C GLN A 448 4.59 13.77 22.01
N ARG A 449 4.37 13.76 20.69
CA ARG A 449 3.11 14.25 20.09
C ARG A 449 1.88 13.50 20.62
N GLY A 450 1.99 12.19 20.82
CA GLY A 450 0.92 11.38 21.43
C GLY A 450 0.64 11.78 22.88
N VAL A 451 1.70 11.99 23.68
CA VAL A 451 1.58 12.44 25.07
C VAL A 451 0.95 13.83 25.15
N ASP A 452 1.41 14.79 24.34
CA ASP A 452 0.90 16.15 24.33
C ASP A 452 -0.60 16.19 24.01
N LYS A 453 -1.03 15.40 23.01
CA LYS A 453 -2.44 15.27 22.63
C LYS A 453 -3.28 14.67 23.77
N MET A 454 -2.78 13.64 24.45
CA MET A 454 -3.46 13.04 25.60
C MET A 454 -3.60 14.03 26.77
N VAL A 455 -2.56 14.80 27.06
CA VAL A 455 -2.59 15.84 28.12
C VAL A 455 -3.58 16.95 27.76
N GLN A 456 -3.64 17.38 26.50
CA GLN A 456 -4.62 18.35 26.02
C GLN A 456 -6.05 17.85 26.23
N GLN A 457 -6.37 16.64 25.77
CA GLN A 457 -7.68 16.02 25.96
C GLN A 457 -8.07 15.92 27.45
N TRP A 458 -7.15 15.49 28.31
CA TRP A 458 -7.43 15.40 29.74
C TRP A 458 -7.72 16.76 30.39
N ASN A 459 -6.98 17.80 29.98
CA ASN A 459 -7.23 19.17 30.45
C ASN A 459 -8.58 19.71 29.97
N GLU A 460 -8.99 19.39 28.73
CA GLU A 460 -10.30 19.77 28.19
C GLU A 460 -11.44 19.06 28.92
N GLU A 461 -11.33 17.75 29.17
CA GLU A 461 -12.30 16.99 29.94
C GLU A 461 -12.48 17.55 31.36
N ARG A 462 -11.38 17.92 32.03
CA ARG A 462 -11.42 18.57 33.35
C ARG A 462 -12.13 19.92 33.31
N LYS A 463 -11.86 20.75 32.31
CA LYS A 463 -12.55 22.04 32.10
C LYS A 463 -14.05 21.85 31.85
N LEU A 464 -14.42 20.83 31.08
CA LEU A 464 -15.82 20.51 30.80
C LEU A 464 -16.54 20.01 32.05
N GLN A 465 -15.87 19.18 32.87
CA GLN A 465 -16.40 18.71 34.15
C GLN A 465 -16.55 19.85 35.17
N SER A 466 -15.60 20.77 35.26
CA SER A 466 -15.72 21.95 36.14
C SER A 466 -16.84 22.89 35.68
N ALA A 467 -17.01 23.09 34.36
CA ALA A 467 -18.09 23.91 33.81
C ALA A 467 -19.48 23.27 34.05
N LYS A 468 -19.59 21.94 33.97
CA LYS A 468 -20.82 21.21 34.32
C LYS A 468 -21.16 21.32 35.81
N ARG A 469 -20.17 21.20 36.71
CA ARG A 469 -20.38 21.39 38.16
C ARG A 469 -20.83 22.82 38.50
N GLY A 470 -20.16 23.83 37.93
CA GLY A 470 -20.56 25.23 38.13
C GLY A 470 -21.99 25.56 37.63
N ARG A 471 -22.48 24.90 36.58
CA ARG A 471 -23.89 25.05 36.13
C ARG A 471 -24.89 24.38 37.07
N ILE A 472 -24.53 23.24 37.68
CA ILE A 472 -25.40 22.54 38.65
C ILE A 472 -25.51 23.38 39.93
N ASP A 473 -24.40 23.93 40.41
CA ASP A 473 -24.39 24.79 41.61
C ASP A 473 -25.19 26.09 41.38
N HIS A 474 -25.10 26.68 40.18
CA HIS A 474 -25.87 27.87 39.82
C HIS A 474 -27.37 27.59 39.63
N GLN A 475 -27.76 26.37 39.23
CA GLN A 475 -29.16 25.93 39.16
C GLN A 475 -29.74 25.55 40.54
N GLN A 476 -28.91 25.10 41.49
CA GLN A 476 -29.34 24.83 42.87
C GLN A 476 -29.53 26.12 43.69
N GLN A 477 -28.80 27.20 43.37
CA GLN A 477 -29.00 28.51 44.00
C GLN A 477 -30.25 29.28 43.52
N HIS A 478 -30.95 28.80 42.48
CA HIS A 478 -32.14 29.44 41.92
C HIS A 478 -33.43 28.59 42.00
N LYS A 479 -33.45 27.53 42.84
CA LYS A 479 -34.71 26.88 43.22
C LYS A 479 -35.28 27.58 44.46
N PRO A 480 -36.47 28.20 44.39
CA PRO A 480 -37.12 28.87 45.52
C PRO A 480 -37.53 27.89 46.63
#